data_AF-A0A6G7C6Z5-F1
#
_entry.id   AF-A0A6G7C6Z5-F1
#
_cell.length_a   1.000
_cell.length_b   1.000
_cell.length_c   1.000
_cell.angle_alpha   90.00
_cell.angle_beta   90.00
_cell.angle_gamma   90.00
#
_symmetry.space_group_name_H-M   'P 1'
#
loop_
_entity.id
_entity.type
_entity.pdbx_description
1 polymer ?
#
loop_
_entity_poly.entity_id
_entity_poly.type
_entity_poly.pdbx_seq_one_letter_code
_entity_poly.pdbx_strand_id
1 'polypeptide(L)'
;MVQHTLVLTTPKIIIPSTEILEFVKELILSNLINIDYFGIELDNQADYVDDEMQLKFDTSTYITFHFEDTEIDYVILDEDNVLNLIFNQLNNNKIGEIIVDEKNIEIYIYK
;
A
#
# COMPACT_ATOMS: atom_id res chain seq x y z
N MET A 1 18.83 -0.35 -7.88
CA MET A 1 17.71 -1.23 -7.51
C MET A 1 16.46 -0.46 -7.83
N VAL A 2 15.43 -1.10 -8.40
CA VAL A 2 14.16 -0.45 -8.69
C VAL A 2 13.27 -0.68 -7.48
N GLN A 3 12.83 0.40 -6.84
CA GLN A 3 11.89 0.34 -5.75
C GLN A 3 10.49 0.49 -6.32
N HIS A 4 9.64 -0.48 -6.02
CA HIS A 4 8.24 -0.45 -6.42
C HIS A 4 7.39 -0.07 -5.22
N THR A 5 6.32 0.67 -5.47
CA THR A 5 5.41 1.14 -4.44
C THR A 5 3.97 0.86 -4.86
N LEU A 6 3.21 0.28 -3.93
CA LEU A 6 1.76 0.14 -4.01
C LEU A 6 1.14 0.97 -2.89
N VAL A 7 0.26 1.90 -3.23
CA VAL A 7 -0.52 2.68 -2.27
C VAL A 7 -1.97 2.26 -2.40
N LEU A 8 -2.51 1.75 -1.30
CA LEU A 8 -3.92 1.45 -1.14
C LEU A 8 -4.58 2.51 -0.25
N THR A 9 -5.86 2.77 -0.49
CA THR A 9 -6.66 3.68 0.32
C THR A 9 -7.95 3.05 0.79
N THR A 10 -8.38 3.46 1.97
CA THR A 10 -9.66 3.10 2.56
C THR A 10 -10.20 4.31 3.34
N PRO A 11 -11.52 4.44 3.57
CA PRO A 11 -12.02 5.46 4.50
C PRO A 11 -11.28 5.39 5.84
N LYS A 12 -11.13 6.51 6.52
CA LYS A 12 -10.38 6.59 7.78
C LYS A 12 -10.91 5.57 8.78
N ILE A 13 -10.01 4.69 9.23
CA ILE A 13 -10.30 3.63 10.20
C ILE A 13 -9.34 3.69 11.37
N ILE A 14 -9.75 3.08 12.49
CA ILE A 14 -8.89 2.90 13.64
C ILE A 14 -7.95 1.74 13.34
N ILE A 15 -6.66 2.04 13.23
CA ILE A 15 -5.62 1.03 13.02
C ILE A 15 -5.36 0.33 14.37
N PRO A 16 -5.39 -1.02 14.44
CA PRO A 16 -5.10 -1.74 15.68
C PRO A 16 -3.65 -1.53 16.11
N SER A 17 -3.33 -1.73 17.39
CA SER A 17 -1.95 -1.62 17.90
C SER A 17 -1.10 -2.86 17.67
N THR A 18 -1.71 -3.98 17.29
CA THR A 18 -1.10 -5.30 17.09
C THR A 18 -1.77 -6.00 15.91
N GLU A 19 -1.16 -7.05 15.35
CA GLU A 19 -1.74 -7.85 14.24
C GLU A 19 -2.04 -7.01 12.98
N ILE A 20 -1.17 -6.02 12.71
CA ILE A 20 -1.32 -5.09 11.57
C ILE A 20 -1.40 -5.85 10.24
N LEU A 21 -0.61 -6.90 10.08
CA LEU A 21 -0.53 -7.66 8.85
C LEU A 21 -1.84 -8.42 8.58
N GLU A 22 -2.39 -9.06 9.60
CA GLU A 22 -3.68 -9.75 9.56
C GLU A 22 -4.80 -8.76 9.24
N PHE A 23 -4.81 -7.62 9.91
CA PHE A 23 -5.75 -6.53 9.65
C PHE A 23 -5.70 -6.05 8.18
N VAL A 24 -4.51 -5.80 7.65
CA VAL A 24 -4.34 -5.38 6.25
C VAL A 24 -4.79 -6.48 5.28
N LYS A 25 -4.48 -7.75 5.57
CA LYS A 25 -4.97 -8.89 4.76
C LYS A 25 -6.49 -8.97 4.76
N GLU A 26 -7.14 -8.77 5.90
CA GLU A 26 -8.60 -8.76 6.00
C GLU A 26 -9.24 -7.63 5.18
N LEU A 27 -8.65 -6.44 5.20
CA LEU A 27 -9.12 -5.30 4.38
C LEU A 27 -9.04 -5.61 2.88
N ILE A 28 -7.94 -6.22 2.43
CA ILE A 28 -7.74 -6.66 1.05
C ILE A 28 -8.80 -7.73 0.69
N LEU A 29 -8.94 -8.78 1.51
CA LEU A 29 -9.87 -9.87 1.25
C LEU A 29 -11.35 -9.45 1.28
N SER A 30 -11.67 -8.43 2.07
CA SER A 30 -13.01 -7.87 2.18
C SER A 30 -13.34 -6.84 1.10
N ASN A 31 -12.40 -6.55 0.20
CA ASN A 31 -12.51 -5.53 -0.85
C ASN A 31 -12.88 -4.14 -0.28
N LEU A 32 -12.31 -3.80 0.90
CA LEU A 32 -12.55 -2.53 1.61
C LEU A 32 -11.47 -1.48 1.30
N ILE A 33 -10.76 -1.66 0.20
CA ILE A 33 -9.61 -0.86 -0.22
C ILE A 33 -9.75 -0.49 -1.70
N ASN A 34 -9.11 0.60 -2.09
CA ASN A 34 -8.91 0.99 -3.48
C ASN A 34 -7.42 1.09 -3.76
N ILE A 35 -7.02 0.84 -5.01
CA ILE A 35 -5.65 1.08 -5.45
C ILE A 35 -5.54 2.56 -5.85
N ASP A 36 -4.77 3.33 -5.09
CA ASP A 36 -4.51 4.74 -5.39
C ASP A 36 -3.29 4.90 -6.31
N TYR A 37 -2.27 4.05 -6.13
CA TYR A 37 -1.05 4.09 -6.94
C TYR A 37 -0.39 2.71 -6.99
N PHE A 38 0.13 2.33 -8.15
CA PHE A 38 1.03 1.18 -8.28
C PHE A 38 2.08 1.44 -9.35
N GLY A 39 3.35 1.48 -8.97
CA GLY A 39 4.40 1.90 -9.90
C GLY A 39 5.79 1.86 -9.30
N ILE A 40 6.75 2.39 -10.06
CA ILE A 40 8.13 2.61 -9.61
C ILE A 40 8.17 3.94 -8.86
N GLU A 41 8.78 3.95 -7.69
CA GLU A 41 8.94 5.17 -6.92
C GLU A 41 9.66 6.25 -7.74
N LEU A 42 8.98 7.38 -7.96
CA LEU A 42 9.51 8.51 -8.72
C LEU A 42 10.23 9.47 -7.77
N ASP A 43 11.52 9.70 -8.00
CA ASP A 43 12.27 10.74 -7.29
C ASP A 43 11.68 12.13 -7.60
N ASN A 44 11.31 12.88 -6.54
CA ASN A 44 10.77 14.24 -6.57
C ASN A 44 9.41 14.41 -7.27
N GLN A 45 8.32 14.05 -6.60
CA GLN A 45 7.01 14.62 -6.92
C GLN A 45 6.92 16.04 -6.31
N ALA A 46 6.55 17.02 -7.12
CA ALA A 46 6.26 18.36 -6.61
C ALA A 46 4.94 18.31 -5.84
N ASP A 47 4.97 18.65 -4.55
CA ASP A 47 3.80 18.68 -3.66
C ASP A 47 2.86 19.84 -4.04
N TYR A 48 1.98 19.60 -5.01
CA TYR A 48 0.80 20.43 -5.19
C TYR A 48 -0.39 19.72 -4.54
N VAL A 49 -0.91 20.30 -3.46
CA VAL A 49 -2.08 19.81 -2.74
C VAL A 49 -3.16 20.88 -2.82
N ASP A 50 -4.30 20.53 -3.42
CA ASP A 50 -5.50 21.37 -3.38
C ASP A 50 -6.44 20.94 -2.24
N ASP A 51 -7.51 21.71 -2.02
CA ASP A 51 -8.45 21.50 -0.91
C ASP A 51 -9.17 20.14 -0.99
N GLU A 52 -9.42 19.62 -2.20
CA GLU A 52 -10.06 18.32 -2.39
C GLU A 52 -9.08 17.18 -2.07
N MET A 53 -7.82 17.30 -2.48
CA MET A 53 -6.76 16.38 -2.10
C MET A 53 -6.55 16.38 -0.59
N GLN A 54 -6.51 17.56 0.05
CA GLN A 54 -6.37 17.69 1.50
C GLN A 54 -7.53 17.00 2.24
N LEU A 55 -8.77 17.19 1.77
CA LEU A 55 -9.94 16.52 2.35
C LEU A 55 -9.85 14.99 2.23
N LYS A 56 -9.40 14.48 1.08
CA LYS A 56 -9.14 13.04 0.90
C LYS A 56 -8.07 12.56 1.90
N PHE A 57 -6.98 13.31 2.03
CA PHE A 57 -5.91 13.00 2.99
C PHE A 57 -6.38 12.96 4.45
N ASP A 58 -7.36 13.77 4.84
CA ASP A 58 -7.84 13.84 6.22
C ASP A 58 -8.91 12.80 6.55
N THR A 59 -9.55 12.26 5.52
CA THR A 59 -10.68 11.30 5.63
C THR A 59 -10.34 9.89 5.17
N SER A 60 -9.10 9.65 4.76
CA SER A 60 -8.61 8.33 4.33
C SER A 60 -7.48 7.80 5.21
N THR A 61 -7.41 6.47 5.26
CA THR A 61 -6.26 5.72 5.74
C THR A 61 -5.50 5.19 4.52
N TYR A 62 -4.17 5.32 4.53
CA TYR A 62 -3.30 4.89 3.46
C TYR A 62 -2.47 3.68 3.89
N ILE A 63 -2.32 2.71 2.99
CA ILE A 63 -1.51 1.52 3.20
C ILE A 63 -0.49 1.45 2.07
N THR A 64 0.77 1.69 2.39
CA THR A 64 1.86 1.73 1.41
C THR A 64 2.72 0.49 1.55
N PHE A 65 2.95 -0.21 0.44
CA PHE A 65 3.86 -1.33 0.36
C PHE A 65 5.08 -0.93 -0.46
N HIS A 66 6.26 -1.12 0.14
CA HIS A 66 7.54 -0.91 -0.51
C HIS A 66 8.14 -2.26 -0.87
N PHE A 67 8.38 -2.49 -2.16
CA PHE A 67 9.01 -3.70 -2.67
C PHE A 67 10.42 -3.38 -3.13
N GLU A 68 11.41 -4.00 -2.48
CA GLU A 68 12.79 -4.02 -2.98
C GLU A 68 13.01 -5.23 -3.89
N ASP A 69 13.76 -5.04 -4.97
CA ASP A 69 14.27 -6.10 -5.85
C ASP A 69 13.21 -7.11 -6.38
N THR A 70 11.98 -6.65 -6.52
CA THR A 70 10.87 -7.44 -7.08
C THR A 70 10.64 -7.01 -8.52
N GLU A 71 10.88 -7.91 -9.49
CA GLU A 71 10.53 -7.63 -10.88
C GLU A 71 9.00 -7.67 -11.04
N ILE A 72 8.41 -6.53 -11.41
CA ILE A 72 6.96 -6.38 -11.62
C ILE A 72 6.71 -6.10 -13.10
N ASP A 73 5.94 -6.96 -13.75
CA ASP A 73 5.47 -6.74 -15.11
C ASP A 73 4.13 -5.98 -15.09
N TYR A 74 4.20 -4.66 -15.26
CA TYR A 74 3.04 -3.78 -15.27
C TYR A 74 2.13 -3.94 -16.50
N VAL A 75 2.58 -4.60 -17.57
CA VAL A 75 1.80 -4.73 -18.81
C VAL A 75 0.65 -5.71 -18.66
N ILE A 76 0.78 -6.67 -17.74
CA ILE A 76 -0.15 -7.79 -17.56
C ILE A 76 -1.00 -7.67 -16.29
N LEU A 77 -0.79 -6.64 -15.48
CA LEU A 77 -1.47 -6.48 -14.19
C LEU A 77 -2.68 -5.54 -14.33
N ASP A 78 -3.88 -6.11 -14.14
CA ASP A 78 -5.09 -5.36 -13.81
C ASP A 78 -5.25 -5.24 -12.27
N GLU A 79 -6.25 -4.50 -11.80
CA GLU A 79 -6.46 -4.24 -10.37
C GLU A 79 -6.57 -5.53 -9.53
N ASP A 80 -7.35 -6.51 -10.01
CA ASP A 80 -7.51 -7.82 -9.34
C ASP A 80 -6.17 -8.57 -9.25
N ASN A 81 -5.36 -8.52 -10.31
CA ASN A 81 -4.05 -9.14 -10.33
C ASN A 81 -3.04 -8.41 -9.41
N VAL A 82 -3.16 -7.09 -9.23
CA VAL A 82 -2.35 -6.33 -8.26
C VAL A 82 -2.69 -6.73 -6.83
N LEU A 83 -3.97 -6.88 -6.50
CA LEU A 83 -4.40 -7.32 -5.16
C LEU A 83 -3.95 -8.76 -4.86
N ASN A 84 -4.04 -9.65 -5.85
CA ASN A 84 -3.52 -11.01 -5.73
C ASN A 84 -2.00 -11.03 -5.58
N LEU A 85 -1.28 -10.16 -6.31
CA LEU A 85 0.16 -10.01 -6.17
C LEU A 85 0.51 -9.64 -4.73
N ILE A 86 -0.10 -8.58 -4.18
CA ILE A 86 0.24 -8.14 -2.81
C ILE A 86 -0.12 -9.20 -1.78
N PHE A 87 -1.26 -9.86 -1.92
CA PHE A 87 -1.64 -10.95 -1.02
C PHE A 87 -0.61 -12.09 -1.04
N ASN A 88 -0.08 -12.43 -2.21
CA ASN A 88 0.99 -13.41 -2.34
C ASN A 88 2.31 -12.93 -1.73
N GLN A 89 2.70 -11.67 -1.94
CA GLN A 89 3.90 -11.09 -1.34
C GLN A 89 3.81 -11.12 0.19
N LEU A 90 2.65 -10.77 0.77
CA LEU A 90 2.44 -10.77 2.22
C LEU A 90 2.42 -12.16 2.87
N ASN A 91 2.29 -13.23 2.07
CA ASN A 91 2.27 -14.61 2.55
C ASN A 91 3.59 -15.35 2.30
N ASN A 92 4.31 -15.00 1.24
CA ASN A 92 5.46 -15.78 0.76
C ASN A 92 6.81 -15.10 0.98
N ASN A 93 6.83 -13.80 1.26
CA ASN A 93 8.07 -13.05 1.42
C ASN A 93 8.38 -12.71 2.88
N LYS A 94 9.61 -12.26 3.09
CA LYS A 94 10.02 -11.73 4.38
C LYS A 94 9.45 -10.33 4.56
N ILE A 95 8.53 -10.21 5.51
CA ILE A 95 8.09 -8.90 5.98
C ILE A 95 9.24 -8.27 6.75
N GLY A 96 9.61 -7.07 6.31
CA GLY A 96 10.61 -6.23 6.90
C GLY A 96 10.08 -5.47 8.10
N GLU A 97 10.06 -4.15 7.96
CA GLU A 97 9.48 -3.26 8.95
C GLU A 97 8.01 -2.97 8.62
N ILE A 98 7.21 -2.77 9.67
CA ILE A 98 5.86 -2.23 9.58
C ILE A 98 5.84 -0.96 10.43
N ILE A 99 5.62 0.19 9.78
CA ILE A 99 5.52 1.49 10.43
C ILE A 99 4.06 1.90 10.41
N VAL A 100 3.54 2.32 11.56
CA VAL A 100 2.14 2.73 11.71
C VAL A 100 2.09 4.10 12.36
N ASP A 101 1.33 5.00 11.77
CA ASP A 101 0.94 6.28 12.38
C ASP A 101 -0.59 6.37 12.53
N GLU A 102 -1.13 7.57 12.77
CA GLU A 102 -2.57 7.77 12.99
C GLU A 102 -3.44 7.40 11.77
N LYS A 103 -2.90 7.43 10.55
CA LYS A 103 -3.65 7.22 9.30
C LYS A 103 -2.89 6.48 8.21
N ASN A 104 -1.63 6.13 8.41
CA ASN A 104 -0.76 5.48 7.46
C ASN A 104 -0.22 4.17 8.03
N ILE A 105 -0.14 3.18 7.16
CA ILE A 105 0.53 1.90 7.40
C ILE A 105 1.56 1.74 6.30
N GLU A 106 2.85 1.71 6.64
CA GLU A 106 3.93 1.39 5.70
C GLU A 106 4.44 -0.02 5.96
N ILE A 107 4.54 -0.83 4.91
CA ILE A 107 4.97 -2.22 4.96
C ILE A 107 6.12 -2.41 3.98
N TYR A 108 7.29 -2.75 4.51
CA TYR A 108 8.47 -3.04 3.72
C TYR A 108 8.55 -4.56 3.46
N ILE A 109 8.62 -4.95 2.20
CA ILE A 109 8.66 -6.36 1.79
C ILE A 109 9.98 -6.65 1.11
N TYR A 110 10.70 -7.64 1.66
CA TYR A 110 11.99 -8.11 1.14
C TYR A 110 11.86 -9.54 0.61
N LYS A 111 12.64 -9.87 -0.42
CA LYS A 111 12.81 -11.26 -0.89
C LYS A 111 13.58 -12.11 0.12
#